data_AF-A0A6H2NJ35-F1
#
_entry.id   AF-A0A6H2NJ35-F1
#
_cell.length_a   1.000
_cell.length_b   1.000
_cell.length_c   1.000
_cell.angle_alpha   90.00
_cell.angle_beta   90.00
_cell.angle_gamma   90.00
#
_symmetry.space_group_name_H-M   'P 1'
#
loop_
_entity.id
_entity.type
_entity.pdbx_description
1 polymer ?
#
loop_
_entity_poly.entity_id
_entity_poly.type
_entity_poly.pdbx_seq_one_letter_code
_entity_poly.pdbx_strand_id
1 'polypeptide(L)'
;MARCNRYAWLLALGRWLLPLGIIVGLGLGQGIPVGAAPAPSEPDSEIAAPVLSSNQPDANDIPSETVSRFVTAYLAVVKLIELEEPSLQRAETDTESRQMQQEIQAKAIALIQDNGLTLQAYWELLGLANSDPEFRERVLAQVEEASL
;
A
#
# COMPACT_ATOMS: atom_id res chain seq x y z
N MET A 1 26.39 -12.67 2.28
CA MET A 1 25.31 -12.77 1.27
C MET A 1 24.01 -12.21 1.87
N ALA A 2 23.82 -10.90 1.92
CA ALA A 2 22.69 -10.27 2.62
C ALA A 2 22.03 -9.16 1.77
N ARG A 3 21.64 -9.49 0.53
CA ARG A 3 20.97 -8.53 -0.38
C ARG A 3 19.65 -9.03 -0.99
N CYS A 4 19.12 -10.18 -0.57
CA CYS A 4 17.94 -10.78 -1.22
C CYS A 4 16.58 -10.45 -0.58
N ASN A 5 16.46 -9.58 0.43
CA ASN A 5 15.17 -9.38 1.10
C ASN A 5 14.64 -7.93 1.18
N ARG A 6 15.30 -6.91 0.60
CA ARG A 6 14.88 -5.50 0.76
C ARG A 6 13.51 -5.17 0.11
N TYR A 7 13.04 -5.96 -0.86
CA TYR A 7 11.78 -5.71 -1.58
C TYR A 7 10.59 -6.56 -1.10
N ALA A 8 10.82 -7.59 -0.28
CA ALA A 8 9.74 -8.44 0.24
C ALA A 8 8.85 -7.70 1.26
N TRP A 9 9.40 -6.69 1.94
CA TRP A 9 8.73 -5.93 3.02
C TRP A 9 7.69 -4.92 2.51
N LEU A 10 7.89 -4.34 1.31
CA LEU A 10 6.89 -3.50 0.66
C LEU A 10 5.63 -4.30 0.28
N LEU A 11 5.78 -5.59 -0.03
CA LEU A 11 4.68 -6.50 -0.34
C LEU A 11 4.01 -7.08 0.91
N ALA A 12 4.70 -7.13 2.06
CA ALA A 12 4.18 -7.66 3.31
C ALA A 12 3.10 -6.74 3.93
N LEU A 13 3.23 -5.41 3.81
CA LEU A 13 2.17 -4.48 4.22
C LEU A 13 0.91 -4.63 3.34
N GLY A 14 1.06 -4.89 2.04
CA GLY A 14 -0.06 -5.22 1.15
C GLY A 14 -0.70 -6.58 1.44
N ARG A 15 0.05 -7.49 2.07
CA ARG A 15 -0.43 -8.84 2.46
C ARG A 15 -1.34 -8.81 3.68
N TRP A 16 -1.18 -7.85 4.59
CA TRP A 16 -2.04 -7.72 5.78
C TRP A 16 -3.41 -7.09 5.49
N LEU A 17 -3.62 -6.54 4.28
CA LEU A 17 -4.90 -5.96 3.83
C LEU A 17 -5.79 -6.93 3.01
N LEU A 18 -5.43 -8.22 2.92
CA LEU A 18 -6.22 -9.24 2.24
C LEU A 18 -6.59 -10.38 3.20
N PRO A 19 -7.68 -10.22 3.96
CA PRO A 19 -8.52 -11.37 4.23
C PRO A 19 -9.97 -11.01 3.92
N LEU A 20 -10.38 -11.02 2.65
CA LEU A 20 -11.78 -11.21 2.19
C LEU A 20 -11.85 -11.04 0.66
N GLY A 21 -11.45 -12.07 -0.06
CA GLY A 21 -11.55 -12.15 -1.53
C GLY A 21 -12.02 -13.53 -1.97
N ILE A 22 -13.11 -14.00 -1.36
CA ILE A 22 -14.18 -14.85 -1.91
C ILE A 22 -13.79 -15.98 -2.88
N ILE A 23 -14.05 -17.20 -2.42
CA ILE A 23 -14.34 -18.40 -3.19
C ILE A 23 -15.52 -18.15 -4.16
N VAL A 24 -15.28 -18.09 -5.48
CA VAL A 24 -16.23 -18.41 -6.57
C VAL A 24 -15.36 -18.70 -7.80
N GLY A 25 -15.44 -19.78 -8.57
CA GLY A 25 -16.28 -20.95 -8.61
C GLY A 25 -15.79 -21.79 -9.80
N LEU A 26 -15.75 -23.10 -9.61
CA LEU A 26 -15.49 -24.11 -10.64
C LEU A 26 -16.59 -24.02 -11.72
N GLY A 27 -16.22 -24.01 -13.01
CA GLY A 27 -17.20 -23.99 -14.10
C GLY A 27 -16.60 -24.39 -15.45
N LEU A 28 -16.38 -25.69 -15.64
CA LEU A 28 -16.17 -26.33 -16.94
C LEU A 28 -17.48 -26.28 -17.76
N GLY A 29 -17.44 -25.89 -19.04
CA GLY A 29 -18.63 -26.03 -19.91
C GLY A 29 -18.59 -25.39 -21.30
N GLN A 30 -17.99 -26.10 -22.27
CA GLN A 30 -18.54 -26.42 -23.61
C GLN A 30 -19.20 -25.31 -24.49
N GLY A 31 -18.49 -24.87 -25.54
CA GLY A 31 -18.79 -25.06 -26.98
C GLY A 31 -20.12 -24.63 -27.68
N ILE A 32 -19.97 -23.78 -28.72
CA ILE A 32 -20.50 -23.86 -30.13
C ILE A 32 -21.98 -23.45 -30.41
N PRO A 33 -22.37 -22.81 -31.56
CA PRO A 33 -21.72 -21.80 -32.44
C PRO A 33 -22.67 -20.70 -33.03
N VAL A 34 -22.04 -19.78 -33.77
CA VAL A 34 -22.46 -19.02 -34.98
C VAL A 34 -23.96 -18.78 -35.28
N GLY A 35 -24.29 -17.49 -35.42
CA GLY A 35 -25.39 -16.98 -36.23
C GLY A 35 -25.01 -15.61 -36.78
N ALA A 36 -24.77 -15.52 -38.09
CA ALA A 36 -24.39 -14.29 -38.78
C ALA A 36 -25.62 -13.55 -39.31
N ALA A 37 -25.70 -12.24 -39.06
CA ALA A 37 -26.37 -11.27 -39.94
C ALA A 37 -25.77 -9.86 -39.71
N PRO A 38 -25.66 -9.02 -40.76
CA PRO A 38 -24.73 -7.89 -40.80
C PRO A 38 -25.33 -6.54 -40.34
N ALA A 39 -24.42 -5.72 -39.79
CA ALA A 39 -24.33 -4.26 -39.67
C ALA A 39 -25.59 -3.36 -39.75
N PRO A 40 -25.59 -2.35 -38.88
CA PRO A 40 -25.33 -1.00 -39.37
C PRO A 40 -24.05 -0.42 -38.76
N SER A 41 -23.32 0.31 -39.59
CA SER A 41 -22.18 1.13 -39.21
C SER A 41 -22.59 2.15 -38.15
N GLU A 42 -22.16 1.93 -36.90
CA GLU A 42 -22.23 2.92 -35.84
C GLU A 42 -20.87 3.64 -35.77
N PRO A 43 -20.89 4.97 -35.60
CA PRO A 43 -19.72 5.81 -35.72
C PRO A 43 -18.68 5.40 -34.69
N ASP A 44 -17.43 5.39 -35.16
CA ASP A 44 -16.18 5.42 -34.42
C ASP A 44 -16.36 6.22 -33.11
N SER A 45 -16.79 5.53 -32.07
CA SER A 45 -16.71 5.99 -30.69
C SER A 45 -15.33 5.55 -30.25
N GLU A 46 -14.34 6.31 -30.69
CA GLU A 46 -13.07 6.44 -30.01
C GLU A 46 -13.41 6.83 -28.57
N ILE A 47 -13.63 5.83 -27.71
CA ILE A 47 -13.70 6.00 -26.27
C ILE A 47 -12.28 6.39 -25.89
N ALA A 48 -12.03 7.69 -25.97
CA ALA A 48 -10.91 8.34 -25.33
C ALA A 48 -10.82 7.76 -23.93
N ALA A 49 -9.77 6.96 -23.70
CA ALA A 49 -9.47 6.48 -22.37
C ALA A 49 -9.52 7.68 -21.42
N PRO A 50 -10.18 7.58 -20.25
CA PRO A 50 -10.19 8.67 -19.31
C PRO A 50 -8.72 8.98 -18.99
N VAL A 51 -8.23 10.10 -19.51
CA VAL A 51 -6.98 10.70 -19.06
C VAL A 51 -7.26 11.13 -17.63
N LEU A 52 -7.02 10.21 -16.70
CA LEU A 52 -6.94 10.51 -15.28
C LEU A 52 -5.82 11.54 -15.19
N SER A 53 -6.20 12.82 -15.13
CA SER A 53 -5.33 13.88 -14.69
C SER A 53 -5.01 13.55 -13.24
N SER A 54 -3.91 12.84 -13.04
CA SER A 54 -3.33 12.62 -11.73
C SER A 54 -2.88 13.97 -11.21
N ASN A 55 -3.75 14.68 -10.50
CA ASN A 55 -3.40 15.85 -9.70
C ASN A 55 -2.63 15.41 -8.44
N GLN A 56 -1.79 14.40 -8.58
CA GLN A 56 -0.96 13.86 -7.53
C GLN A 56 0.20 14.84 -7.35
N PRO A 57 0.54 15.24 -6.12
CA PRO A 57 1.65 16.16 -5.89
C PRO A 57 2.93 15.60 -6.50
N ASP A 58 3.63 16.45 -7.27
CA ASP A 58 4.92 16.08 -7.84
C ASP A 58 5.92 15.75 -6.73
N ALA A 59 6.68 14.66 -6.91
CA ALA A 59 7.68 14.22 -5.94
C ALA A 59 8.72 15.28 -5.57
N ASN A 60 9.00 16.19 -6.50
CA ASN A 60 9.95 17.29 -6.34
C ASN A 60 9.37 18.47 -5.52
N ASP A 61 8.05 18.59 -5.42
CA ASP A 61 7.39 19.64 -4.63
C ASP A 61 7.35 19.29 -3.13
N ILE A 62 7.52 18.01 -2.79
CA ILE A 62 7.57 17.57 -1.40
C ILE A 62 8.91 17.99 -0.75
N PRO A 63 8.86 18.81 0.33
CA PRO A 63 10.06 19.29 1.00
C PRO A 63 10.78 18.15 1.72
N SER A 64 12.12 18.17 1.70
CA SER A 64 12.96 17.11 2.29
C SER A 64 12.68 16.85 3.78
N GLU A 65 12.27 17.88 4.53
CA GLU A 65 11.85 17.75 5.93
C GLU A 65 10.61 16.86 6.07
N THR A 66 9.64 16.97 5.16
CA THR A 66 8.44 16.12 5.15
C THR A 66 8.80 14.68 4.79
N VAL A 67 9.73 14.49 3.85
CA VAL A 67 10.28 13.15 3.54
C VAL A 67 10.94 12.54 4.79
N SER A 68 11.70 13.34 5.55
CA SER A 68 12.38 12.86 6.76
C SER A 68 11.42 12.50 7.89
N ARG A 69 10.39 13.32 8.12
CA ARG A 69 9.29 12.98 9.04
C ARG A 69 8.60 11.69 8.64
N PHE A 70 8.35 11.50 7.34
CA PHE A 70 7.72 10.29 6.81
C PHE A 70 8.59 9.06 7.02
N VAL A 71 9.89 9.14 6.69
CA VAL A 71 10.85 8.06 6.91
C VAL A 71 10.92 7.68 8.39
N THR A 72 10.98 8.67 9.28
CA THR A 72 11.04 8.44 10.73
C THR A 72 9.76 7.77 11.25
N ALA A 73 8.59 8.29 10.87
CA ALA A 73 7.30 7.71 11.22
C ALA A 73 7.15 6.28 10.67
N TYR A 74 7.55 6.06 9.41
CA TYR A 74 7.50 4.76 8.75
C TYR A 74 8.35 3.73 9.50
N LEU A 75 9.61 4.06 9.82
CA LEU A 75 10.50 3.16 10.56
C LEU A 75 9.97 2.87 11.97
N ALA A 76 9.37 3.86 12.64
CA ALA A 76 8.77 3.68 13.96
C ALA A 76 7.56 2.72 13.90
N VAL A 77 6.69 2.87 12.91
CA VAL A 77 5.53 1.99 12.70
C VAL A 77 5.97 0.57 12.37
N VAL A 78 6.99 0.40 11.51
CA VAL A 78 7.55 -0.93 11.21
C VAL A 78 8.07 -1.61 12.49
N LYS A 79 8.87 -0.89 13.29
CA LYS A 79 9.38 -1.43 14.56
C LYS A 79 8.27 -1.81 15.54
N LEU A 80 7.19 -1.02 15.61
CA LEU A 80 6.03 -1.33 16.44
C LEU A 80 5.40 -2.66 16.02
N ILE A 81 5.21 -2.87 14.72
CA ILE A 81 4.61 -4.11 14.20
C ILE A 81 5.53 -5.30 14.48
N GLU A 82 6.84 -5.17 14.24
CA GLU A 82 7.81 -6.24 14.54
C GLU A 82 7.82 -6.63 16.02
N LEU A 83 7.64 -5.65 16.92
CA LEU A 83 7.60 -5.88 18.36
C LEU A 83 6.30 -6.59 18.80
N GLU A 84 5.17 -6.24 18.21
CA GLU A 84 3.84 -6.69 18.65
C GLU A 84 3.35 -7.93 17.87
N GLU A 85 3.92 -8.24 16.71
CA GLU A 85 3.65 -9.47 15.92
C GLU A 85 3.67 -10.76 16.77
N PRO A 86 4.70 -11.03 17.60
CA PRO A 86 4.72 -12.26 18.40
C PRO A 86 3.65 -12.27 19.50
N SER A 87 3.15 -11.11 19.92
CA SER A 87 2.03 -11.01 20.86
C SER A 87 0.70 -11.33 20.16
N LEU A 88 0.49 -10.79 18.96
CA LEU A 88 -0.66 -11.10 18.11
C LEU A 88 -0.74 -12.59 17.75
N GLN A 89 0.39 -13.23 17.47
CA GLN A 89 0.45 -14.66 17.16
C GLN A 89 0.11 -15.55 18.37
N ARG A 90 0.31 -15.04 19.59
CA ARG A 90 -0.02 -15.76 20.82
C ARG A 90 -1.45 -15.55 21.29
N ALA A 91 -2.21 -14.68 20.62
CA ALA A 91 -3.59 -14.42 21.00
C ALA A 91 -4.42 -15.71 20.96
N GLU A 92 -4.99 -16.10 22.11
CA GLU A 92 -5.72 -17.37 22.21
C GLU A 92 -7.16 -17.27 21.69
N THR A 93 -7.71 -16.05 21.65
CA THR A 93 -9.09 -15.78 21.24
C THR A 93 -9.18 -14.67 20.21
N ASP A 94 -10.24 -14.70 19.38
CA ASP A 94 -10.51 -13.63 18.41
C ASP A 94 -10.70 -12.28 19.10
N THR A 95 -11.39 -12.25 20.24
CA THR A 95 -11.64 -11.03 21.01
C THR A 95 -10.35 -10.41 21.55
N GLU A 96 -9.39 -11.24 21.98
CA GLU A 96 -8.08 -10.77 22.42
C GLU A 96 -7.24 -10.27 21.25
N SER A 97 -7.23 -11.00 20.12
CA SER A 97 -6.55 -10.59 18.90
C SER A 97 -7.06 -9.23 18.38
N ARG A 98 -8.39 -9.04 18.36
CA ARG A 98 -9.03 -7.79 17.95
C ARG A 98 -8.63 -6.61 18.82
N GLN A 99 -8.58 -6.81 20.14
CA GLN A 99 -8.17 -5.75 21.07
C GLN A 99 -6.71 -5.38 20.86
N MET A 100 -5.82 -6.36 20.76
CA MET A 100 -4.40 -6.11 20.47
C MET A 100 -4.23 -5.37 19.14
N GLN A 101 -4.94 -5.76 18.09
CA GLN A 101 -4.91 -5.08 16.79
C GLN A 101 -5.33 -3.60 16.89
N GLN A 102 -6.37 -3.30 17.68
CA GLN A 102 -6.82 -1.92 17.91
C GLN A 102 -5.78 -1.10 18.68
N GLU A 103 -5.16 -1.69 19.70
CA GLU A 103 -4.10 -1.04 20.46
C GLU A 103 -2.87 -0.72 19.58
N ILE A 104 -2.46 -1.68 18.75
CA ILE A 104 -1.36 -1.50 17.80
C ILE A 104 -1.70 -0.40 16.79
N GLN A 105 -2.93 -0.38 16.27
CA GLN A 105 -3.39 0.69 15.36
C GLN A 105 -3.34 2.06 16.05
N ALA A 106 -3.81 2.17 17.29
CA ALA A 106 -3.78 3.41 18.06
C ALA A 106 -2.33 3.89 18.31
N LYS A 107 -1.43 2.97 18.69
CA LYS A 107 -0.01 3.26 18.86
C LYS A 107 0.63 3.73 17.54
N ALA A 108 0.31 3.08 16.41
CA ALA A 108 0.82 3.49 15.10
C ALA A 108 0.36 4.90 14.71
N ILE A 109 -0.92 5.22 14.93
CA ILE A 109 -1.48 6.56 14.68
C ILE A 109 -0.79 7.61 15.57
N ALA A 110 -0.48 7.28 16.82
CA ALA A 110 0.26 8.16 17.73
C ALA A 110 1.69 8.41 17.24
N LEU A 111 2.41 7.37 16.79
CA LEU A 111 3.77 7.51 16.23
C LEU A 111 3.79 8.41 15.00
N ILE A 112 2.79 8.31 14.12
CA ILE A 112 2.68 9.16 12.93
C ILE A 112 2.50 10.63 13.35
N GLN A 113 1.60 10.89 14.30
CA GLN A 113 1.33 12.25 14.79
C GLN A 113 2.49 12.86 15.58
N ASP A 114 3.21 12.07 16.37
CA ASP A 114 4.40 12.52 17.11
C ASP A 114 5.50 13.04 16.17
N ASN A 115 5.57 12.48 14.95
CA ASN A 115 6.46 12.95 13.89
C ASN A 115 5.92 14.15 13.10
N GLY A 116 4.83 14.78 13.55
CA GLY A 116 4.24 15.95 12.92
C GLY A 116 3.49 15.66 11.62
N LEU A 117 3.12 14.40 11.37
CA LEU A 117 2.33 14.00 10.21
C LEU A 117 0.89 13.70 10.61
N THR A 118 -0.05 14.08 9.75
CA THR A 118 -1.42 13.57 9.85
C THR A 118 -1.47 12.15 9.26
N LEU A 119 -2.44 11.36 9.71
CA LEU A 119 -2.66 10.03 9.14
C LEU A 119 -2.91 10.09 7.62
N GLN A 120 -3.66 11.10 7.16
CA GLN A 120 -3.91 11.32 5.74
C GLN A 120 -2.63 11.60 4.96
N ALA A 121 -1.79 12.52 5.44
CA ALA A 121 -0.52 12.85 4.79
C ALA A 121 0.41 11.62 4.74
N TYR A 122 0.42 10.81 5.79
CA TYR A 122 1.18 9.56 5.80
C TYR A 122 0.72 8.60 4.68
N TRP A 123 -0.59 8.41 4.51
CA TRP A 123 -1.12 7.56 3.43
C TRP A 123 -0.84 8.12 2.04
N GLU A 124 -0.92 9.43 1.84
CA GLU A 124 -0.58 10.08 0.58
C GLU A 124 0.90 9.87 0.22
N LEU A 125 1.81 10.09 1.16
CA LEU A 125 3.25 9.89 0.95
C LEU A 125 3.58 8.41 0.75
N LEU A 126 2.87 7.50 1.43
CA LEU A 126 3.00 6.07 1.20
C LEU A 126 2.54 5.67 -0.21
N GLY A 127 1.41 6.23 -0.67
CA GLY A 127 0.93 6.04 -2.04
C GLY A 127 1.94 6.57 -3.05
N LEU A 128 2.46 7.77 -2.81
CA LEU A 128 3.47 8.41 -3.67
C LEU A 128 4.76 7.57 -3.73
N ALA A 129 5.25 7.03 -2.62
CA ALA A 129 6.42 6.14 -2.60
C ALA A 129 6.21 4.82 -3.36
N ASN A 130 4.97 4.39 -3.54
CA ASN A 130 4.66 3.19 -4.33
C ASN A 130 4.51 3.50 -5.83
N SER A 131 3.90 4.64 -6.16
CA SER A 131 3.57 5.03 -7.53
C SER A 131 4.65 5.85 -8.24
N ASP A 132 5.41 6.64 -7.50
CA ASP A 132 6.41 7.57 -8.03
C ASP A 132 7.84 7.07 -7.77
N PRO A 133 8.64 6.81 -8.82
CA PRO A 133 9.99 6.28 -8.68
C PRO A 133 10.96 7.29 -8.05
N GLU A 134 10.86 8.58 -8.39
CA GLU A 134 11.79 9.60 -7.89
C GLU A 134 11.59 9.81 -6.38
N PHE A 135 10.33 9.89 -5.94
CA PHE A 135 10.00 9.99 -4.52
C PHE A 135 10.49 8.77 -3.75
N ARG A 136 10.30 7.57 -4.31
CA ARG A 136 10.78 6.32 -3.71
C ARG A 136 12.30 6.32 -3.54
N GLU A 137 13.06 6.79 -4.53
CA GLU A 137 14.51 6.90 -4.43
C GLU A 137 14.94 7.86 -3.32
N ARG A 138 14.26 9.01 -3.17
CA ARG A 138 14.52 9.96 -2.08
C ARG A 138 14.24 9.35 -0.71
N VAL A 139 13.14 8.63 -0.56
CA VAL A 139 12.79 7.91 0.67
C VAL A 139 13.85 6.86 0.99
N LEU A 140 14.26 6.06 0.00
CA LEU A 140 15.29 5.01 0.16
C LEU A 140 16.65 5.58 0.58
N ALA A 141 17.06 6.70 -0.03
CA ALA A 141 18.29 7.38 0.35
C ALA A 141 18.28 7.80 1.83
N GLN A 142 17.19 8.44 2.28
CA GLN A 142 17.06 8.85 3.68
C GLN A 142 16.96 7.68 4.66
N VAL A 143 16.31 6.57 4.27
CA VAL A 143 16.29 5.35 5.08
C VAL A 143 17.70 4.79 5.26
N GLU A 144 18.51 4.81 4.20
CA GLU A 144 19.89 4.33 4.26
C GLU A 144 20.74 5.22 5.19
N GLU A 145 20.60 6.54 5.09
CA GLU A 145 21.25 7.50 6.01
C GLU A 145 20.81 7.34 7.46
N ALA A 146 19.52 7.08 7.72
CA ALA A 146 18.99 6.86 9.07
C ALA A 146 19.38 5.49 9.67
N SER A 147 19.90 4.57 8.85
CA SER A 147 20.29 3.21 9.25
C SER A 147 21.80 3.03 9.46
N LEU A 148 22.60 4.06 9.16
CA LEU A 148 24.04 4.13 9.40
C LEU A 148 24.35 4.56 10.85
#